data_AF-A0A917DFK5-F1
#
_entry.id   AF-A0A917DFK5-F1
#
_cell.length_a   1.000
_cell.length_b   1.000
_cell.length_c   1.000
_cell.angle_alpha   90.00
_cell.angle_beta   90.00
_cell.angle_gamma   90.00
#
_symmetry.space_group_name_H-M   'P 1'
#
loop_
_entity.id
_entity.type
_entity.pdbx_description
1 polymer ?
#
loop_
_entity_poly.entity_id
_entity_poly.type
_entity_poly.pdbx_seq_one_letter_code
_entity_poly.pdbx_strand_id
1 'polypeptide(L)'
;MSCQELTPDSARTLPIRTGFHGTPTPALLPWIVGGLALAALAALSGSIAADVDQMRFFFDENGPIEILQAVCLALTAVIFAVAFLRSSGARALYCVAAFGAIVTATTRETPRCSSAFYDGGMCLTSTGKDWIVVLGAVLCLAALVWRRLNWRKVLHPVALRWVWPSFGVMAMLAGAEVAEHVVWMAMEESLELAAYLYLAAFALWFLYHSRQAPVAREAVPGSLTPPR
;
A
#
# COMPACT_ATOMS: atom_id res chain seq x y z
N MET A 1 -40.70 -40.72 -14.79
CA MET A 1 -40.60 -39.33 -14.35
C MET A 1 -39.17 -39.08 -13.89
N SER A 2 -38.37 -38.44 -14.75
CA SER A 2 -36.98 -38.07 -14.44
C SER A 2 -36.98 -36.59 -14.09
N CYS A 3 -36.69 -36.24 -12.85
CA CYS A 3 -36.41 -34.87 -12.45
C CYS A 3 -34.96 -34.57 -12.84
N GLN A 4 -34.76 -33.84 -13.94
CA GLN A 4 -33.47 -33.19 -14.20
C GLN A 4 -33.38 -31.98 -13.29
N GLU A 5 -32.48 -32.04 -12.31
CA GLU A 5 -32.01 -30.88 -11.56
C GLU A 5 -31.34 -29.90 -12.53
N LEU A 6 -31.94 -28.72 -12.67
CA LEU A 6 -31.27 -27.54 -13.19
C LEU A 6 -30.16 -27.16 -12.22
N THR A 7 -28.91 -27.21 -12.66
CA THR A 7 -27.78 -26.65 -11.92
C THR A 7 -27.84 -25.12 -11.96
N PRO A 8 -27.97 -24.44 -10.81
CA PRO A 8 -27.79 -23.00 -10.70
C PRO A 8 -26.32 -22.74 -10.39
N ASP A 9 -25.56 -22.26 -11.36
CA ASP A 9 -24.46 -21.29 -11.14
C ASP A 9 -23.56 -21.20 -12.39
N SER A 10 -24.13 -20.58 -13.42
CA SER A 10 -23.35 -19.78 -14.37
C SER A 10 -23.20 -18.35 -13.84
N ALA A 11 -22.98 -18.21 -12.52
CA ALA A 11 -22.57 -16.96 -11.92
C ALA A 11 -21.22 -16.58 -12.53
N ARG A 12 -21.27 -15.58 -13.42
CA ARG A 12 -20.16 -14.93 -14.11
C ARG A 12 -19.04 -14.59 -13.12
N THR A 13 -18.14 -15.53 -12.90
CA THR A 13 -16.81 -15.25 -12.40
C THR A 13 -16.07 -14.61 -13.57
N LEU A 14 -16.00 -13.28 -13.56
CA LEU A 14 -15.10 -12.55 -14.45
C LEU A 14 -13.72 -13.23 -14.38
N PRO A 15 -13.12 -13.63 -15.52
CA PRO A 15 -11.87 -14.36 -15.50
C PRO A 15 -10.82 -13.47 -14.85
N ILE A 16 -10.37 -13.85 -13.65
CA ILE A 16 -9.19 -13.27 -13.03
C ILE A 16 -8.05 -13.57 -14.00
N ARG A 17 -7.57 -12.54 -14.70
CA ARG A 17 -6.44 -12.64 -15.62
C ARG A 17 -5.22 -12.95 -14.77
N THR A 18 -4.90 -14.24 -14.62
CA THR A 18 -3.72 -14.68 -13.90
C THR A 18 -2.49 -14.32 -14.74
N GLY A 19 -1.58 -13.51 -14.17
CA GLY A 19 -0.32 -13.18 -14.82
C GLY A 19 0.60 -14.41 -14.94
N PHE A 20 1.75 -14.22 -15.58
CA PHE A 20 2.80 -15.22 -15.89
C PHE A 20 3.33 -16.03 -14.67
N HIS A 21 2.90 -15.69 -13.45
CA HIS A 21 3.24 -16.38 -12.19
C HIS A 21 2.02 -16.63 -11.27
N GLY A 22 0.81 -16.73 -11.82
CA GLY A 22 -0.41 -16.98 -11.02
C GLY A 22 -0.79 -15.83 -10.09
N THR A 23 -0.19 -14.65 -10.29
CA THR A 23 -0.47 -13.46 -9.50
C THR A 23 -1.69 -12.75 -10.08
N PRO A 24 -2.75 -12.51 -9.31
CA PRO A 24 -3.88 -11.73 -9.79
C PRO A 24 -3.40 -10.30 -10.03
N THR A 25 -3.72 -9.74 -11.18
CA THR A 25 -3.50 -8.31 -11.46
C THR A 25 -4.70 -7.52 -10.93
N PRO A 26 -4.48 -6.40 -10.21
CA PRO A 26 -5.58 -5.57 -9.75
C PRO A 26 -6.38 -5.06 -10.96
N ALA A 27 -7.71 -5.19 -10.90
CA ALA A 27 -8.60 -4.76 -11.97
C ALA A 27 -8.54 -3.24 -12.14
N LEU A 28 -8.36 -2.76 -13.38
CA LEU A 28 -8.11 -1.34 -13.63
C LEU A 28 -9.22 -0.42 -13.09
N LEU A 29 -10.48 -0.73 -13.42
CA LEU A 29 -11.62 0.14 -13.17
C LEU A 29 -11.84 0.48 -11.68
N PRO A 30 -11.95 -0.48 -10.74
CA PRO A 30 -12.22 -0.15 -9.34
C PRO A 30 -11.09 0.67 -8.70
N TRP A 31 -9.84 0.42 -9.07
CA TRP A 31 -8.69 1.15 -8.54
C TRP A 31 -8.58 2.57 -9.10
N ILE A 32 -8.90 2.79 -10.38
CA ILE A 32 -8.96 4.14 -10.96
C ILE A 32 -10.15 4.90 -10.38
N VAL A 33 -11.36 4.32 -10.41
CA VAL A 33 -12.57 4.99 -9.92
C VAL A 33 -12.45 5.29 -8.43
N GLY A 34 -12.01 4.31 -7.63
CA GLY A 34 -11.78 4.52 -6.19
C GLY A 34 -10.71 5.57 -5.91
N GLY A 35 -9.64 5.59 -6.70
CA GLY A 35 -8.58 6.60 -6.57
C GLY A 35 -9.06 8.00 -6.91
N LEU A 36 -9.75 8.16 -8.04
CA LEU A 36 -10.35 9.44 -8.44
C LEU A 36 -11.39 9.92 -7.45
N ALA A 37 -12.25 9.03 -6.95
CA ALA A 37 -13.24 9.36 -5.94
C ALA A 37 -12.57 9.83 -4.64
N LEU A 38 -11.53 9.13 -4.18
CA LEU A 38 -10.81 9.50 -2.97
C LEU A 38 -10.06 10.83 -3.13
N ALA A 39 -9.41 11.06 -4.28
CA ALA A 39 -8.77 12.34 -4.59
C ALA A 39 -9.79 13.49 -4.67
N ALA A 40 -10.95 13.27 -5.28
CA ALA A 40 -12.00 14.27 -5.36
C ALA A 40 -12.59 14.59 -3.98
N LEU A 41 -12.76 13.58 -3.13
CA LEU A 41 -13.20 13.76 -1.74
C LEU A 41 -12.15 14.52 -0.92
N ALA A 42 -10.87 14.18 -1.07
CA ALA A 42 -9.76 14.92 -0.44
C ALA A 42 -9.72 16.37 -0.88
N ALA A 43 -9.89 16.63 -2.18
CA ALA A 43 -9.91 17.99 -2.68
C ALA A 43 -11.11 18.78 -2.16
N LEU A 44 -12.27 18.15 -2.11
CA LEU A 44 -13.46 18.76 -1.55
C LEU A 44 -13.30 19.03 -0.04
N SER A 45 -12.78 18.07 0.72
CA SER A 45 -12.56 18.24 2.16
C SER A 45 -11.54 19.33 2.45
N GLY A 46 -10.44 19.37 1.70
CA GLY A 46 -9.41 20.40 1.82
C GLY A 46 -9.97 21.80 1.53
N SER A 47 -10.74 21.95 0.44
CA SER A 47 -11.38 23.23 0.10
C SER A 47 -12.37 23.69 1.17
N ILE A 48 -13.20 22.79 1.70
CA ILE A 48 -14.15 23.12 2.77
C ILE A 48 -13.40 23.51 4.06
N ALA A 49 -12.36 22.76 4.42
CA ALA A 49 -11.58 23.02 5.63
C ALA A 49 -10.83 24.36 5.57
N ALA A 50 -10.40 24.79 4.37
CA ALA A 50 -9.77 26.09 4.17
C ALA A 50 -10.71 27.27 4.53
N ASP A 51 -12.01 27.11 4.35
CA ASP A 51 -13.03 28.13 4.60
C ASP A 51 -13.63 28.08 6.01
N VAL A 52 -13.34 27.03 6.79
CA VAL A 52 -13.90 26.82 8.14
C VAL A 52 -12.79 26.95 9.17
N ASP A 53 -12.74 28.09 9.89
CA ASP A 53 -11.68 28.39 10.87
C ASP A 53 -11.46 27.28 11.92
N GLN A 54 -12.52 26.61 12.34
CA GLN A 54 -12.46 25.51 13.32
C GLN A 54 -11.77 24.26 12.76
N MET A 55 -11.79 24.07 11.44
CA MET A 55 -11.13 22.96 10.77
C MET A 55 -9.66 23.27 10.48
N ARG A 56 -9.26 24.53 10.35
CA ARG A 56 -7.87 24.89 10.04
C ARG A 56 -6.86 24.27 11.00
N PHE A 57 -7.10 24.36 12.31
CA PHE A 57 -6.27 23.72 13.33
C PHE A 57 -6.07 22.20 13.10
N PHE A 58 -7.08 21.51 12.54
CA PHE A 58 -6.98 20.08 12.27
C PHE A 58 -5.97 19.76 11.16
N PHE A 59 -5.81 20.69 10.22
CA PHE A 59 -5.01 20.59 8.99
C PHE A 59 -3.81 21.56 8.96
N ASP A 60 -3.49 22.18 10.09
CA ASP A 60 -2.26 22.97 10.22
C ASP A 60 -1.07 22.01 10.32
N GLU A 61 0.13 22.51 9.99
CA GLU A 61 1.39 21.80 10.17
C GLU A 61 1.56 21.33 11.62
N ASN A 62 1.87 20.06 11.84
CA ASN A 62 1.85 19.34 13.12
C ASN A 62 0.45 19.15 13.73
N GLY A 63 -0.60 19.26 12.92
CA GLY A 63 -2.00 19.14 13.34
C GLY A 63 -2.43 17.69 13.63
N PRO A 64 -3.63 17.49 14.21
CA PRO A 64 -4.18 16.17 14.49
C PRO A 64 -4.30 15.24 13.26
N ILE A 65 -4.41 15.77 12.04
CA ILE A 65 -4.48 14.94 10.83
C ILE A 65 -3.20 14.13 10.60
N GLU A 66 -2.03 14.70 10.89
CA GLU A 66 -0.74 14.01 10.76
C GLU A 66 -0.67 12.77 11.66
N ILE A 67 -1.27 12.82 12.86
CA ILE A 67 -1.36 11.64 13.74
C ILE A 67 -2.18 10.54 13.06
N LEU A 68 -3.29 10.89 12.41
CA LEU A 68 -4.12 9.93 11.68
C LEU A 68 -3.35 9.34 10.49
N GLN A 69 -2.62 10.18 9.75
CA GLN A 69 -1.76 9.73 8.66
C GLN A 69 -0.65 8.79 9.16
N ALA A 70 0.05 9.14 10.24
CA ALA A 70 1.09 8.33 10.85
C ALA A 70 0.56 6.97 11.33
N VAL A 71 -0.62 6.93 11.96
CA VAL A 71 -1.29 5.67 12.35
C VAL A 71 -1.66 4.85 11.11
N CYS A 72 -2.21 5.48 10.07
CA CYS A 72 -2.55 4.81 8.81
C CYS A 72 -1.31 4.17 8.16
N LEU A 73 -0.22 4.92 8.09
CA LEU A 73 1.07 4.46 7.58
C LEU A 73 1.64 3.31 8.42
N ALA A 74 1.64 3.43 9.75
CA ALA A 74 2.13 2.37 10.64
C ALA A 74 1.36 1.05 10.44
N LEU A 75 0.03 1.11 10.36
CA LEU A 75 -0.80 -0.07 10.08
C LEU A 75 -0.50 -0.65 8.69
N THR A 76 -0.31 0.21 7.69
CA THR A 76 0.03 -0.20 6.33
C THR A 76 1.40 -0.86 6.25
N ALA A 77 2.39 -0.36 6.99
CA ALA A 77 3.71 -1.00 7.13
C ALA A 77 3.58 -2.41 7.72
N VAL A 78 2.78 -2.58 8.78
CA VAL A 78 2.51 -3.90 9.38
C VAL A 78 1.87 -4.85 8.36
N ILE A 79 0.89 -4.38 7.60
CA ILE A 79 0.24 -5.19 6.55
C ILE A 79 1.26 -5.65 5.50
N PHE A 80 2.14 -4.77 5.04
CA PHE A 80 3.21 -5.15 4.10
C PHE A 80 4.25 -6.08 4.72
N ALA A 81 4.60 -5.92 5.99
CA ALA A 81 5.48 -6.84 6.70
C ALA A 81 4.86 -8.25 6.78
N VAL A 82 3.56 -8.35 7.09
CA VAL A 82 2.84 -9.64 7.09
C VAL A 82 2.75 -10.20 5.67
N ALA A 83 2.48 -9.37 4.66
CA ALA A 83 2.44 -9.79 3.26
C ALA A 83 3.80 -10.28 2.76
N PHE A 84 4.91 -9.69 3.22
CA PHE A 84 6.27 -10.13 2.93
C PHE A 84 6.54 -11.56 3.42
N LEU A 85 6.10 -11.88 4.65
CA LEU A 85 6.28 -13.23 5.21
C LEU A 85 5.57 -14.31 4.36
N ARG A 86 4.50 -13.91 3.67
CA ARG A 86 3.65 -14.79 2.84
C ARG A 86 4.01 -14.79 1.36
N SER A 87 4.92 -13.92 0.95
CA SER A 87 5.25 -13.68 -0.45
C SER A 87 6.66 -14.15 -0.80
N SER A 88 6.94 -14.31 -2.09
CA SER A 88 8.26 -14.64 -2.63
C SER A 88 8.54 -13.84 -3.91
N GLY A 89 9.81 -13.82 -4.33
CA GLY A 89 10.22 -13.14 -5.57
C GLY A 89 9.88 -11.64 -5.57
N ALA A 90 9.33 -11.15 -6.70
CA ALA A 90 9.04 -9.72 -6.89
C ALA A 90 8.06 -9.15 -5.87
N ARG A 91 7.14 -9.99 -5.39
CA ARG A 91 6.16 -9.62 -4.35
C ARG A 91 6.83 -9.32 -3.02
N ALA A 92 7.75 -10.19 -2.60
CA ALA A 92 8.52 -9.98 -1.39
C ALA A 92 9.39 -8.72 -1.50
N LEU A 93 10.05 -8.51 -2.65
CA LEU A 93 10.85 -7.30 -2.88
C LEU A 93 10.00 -6.02 -2.76
N TYR A 94 8.83 -6.00 -3.39
CA TYR A 94 7.94 -4.85 -3.30
C TYR A 94 7.45 -4.59 -1.87
N CYS A 95 7.11 -5.62 -1.10
CA CYS A 95 6.74 -5.42 0.31
C CYS A 95 7.88 -4.75 1.11
N VAL A 96 9.13 -5.15 0.86
CA VAL A 96 10.30 -4.52 1.48
C VAL A 96 10.43 -3.07 1.04
N ALA A 97 10.31 -2.79 -0.26
CA ALA A 97 10.39 -1.43 -0.79
C ALA A 97 9.27 -0.52 -0.25
N ALA A 98 8.02 -1.01 -0.26
CA ALA A 98 6.86 -0.31 0.27
C ALA A 98 7.00 -0.08 1.78
N PHE A 99 7.43 -1.09 2.55
CA PHE A 99 7.70 -0.93 3.98
C PHE A 99 8.74 0.17 4.23
N GLY A 100 9.87 0.16 3.52
CA GLY A 100 10.90 1.19 3.65
C GLY A 100 10.36 2.58 3.34
N ALA A 101 9.62 2.74 2.24
CA ALA A 101 9.01 4.02 1.86
C ALA A 101 8.01 4.52 2.93
N ILE A 102 7.17 3.62 3.46
CA ILE A 102 6.18 3.93 4.49
C ILE A 102 6.85 4.33 5.80
N VAL A 103 7.95 3.67 6.20
CA VAL A 103 8.71 4.06 7.40
C VAL A 103 9.22 5.49 7.25
N THR A 104 9.79 5.84 6.09
CA THR A 104 10.23 7.21 5.81
C THR A 104 9.06 8.20 5.84
N ALA A 105 7.95 7.88 5.17
CA ALA A 105 6.75 8.72 5.21
C ALA A 105 6.23 8.92 6.63
N THR A 106 6.20 7.86 7.46
CA THR A 106 5.77 7.95 8.86
C THR A 106 6.65 8.93 9.65
N THR A 107 7.95 8.95 9.39
CA THR A 107 8.85 9.94 10.04
C THR A 107 8.68 11.36 9.51
N ARG A 108 8.18 11.54 8.29
CA ARG A 108 7.76 12.86 7.78
C ARG A 108 6.53 13.33 8.55
N GLU A 109 5.48 12.52 8.56
CA GLU A 109 4.17 12.84 9.20
C GLU A 109 4.15 12.74 10.73
N THR A 110 5.30 12.60 11.39
CA THR A 110 5.34 12.67 12.86
C THR A 110 6.01 13.98 13.25
N PRO A 111 5.38 14.85 14.03
CA PRO A 111 5.94 16.16 14.34
C PRO A 111 7.24 16.06 15.15
N ARG A 112 8.12 17.06 15.02
CA ARG A 112 9.35 17.14 15.84
C ARG A 112 8.99 17.67 17.22
N CYS A 113 9.46 17.01 18.29
CA CYS A 113 9.21 17.48 19.67
C CYS A 113 9.80 18.86 19.98
N SER A 114 10.77 19.32 19.18
CA SER A 114 11.39 20.64 19.30
C SER A 114 10.82 21.66 18.31
N SER A 115 9.75 21.33 17.58
CA SER A 115 9.12 22.25 16.62
C SER A 115 8.47 23.41 17.36
N ALA A 116 8.60 24.63 16.83
CA ALA A 116 7.91 25.81 17.35
C ALA A 116 6.39 25.74 17.15
N PHE A 117 5.93 24.82 16.30
CA PHE A 117 4.53 24.59 15.94
C PHE A 117 3.94 23.35 16.63
N TYR A 118 4.67 22.71 17.54
CA TYR A 118 4.17 21.55 18.28
C TYR A 118 3.41 21.99 19.55
N ASP A 119 2.08 21.83 19.52
CA ASP A 119 1.18 22.21 20.62
C ASP A 119 0.76 21.03 21.53
N GLY A 120 1.42 19.87 21.40
CA GLY A 120 1.20 18.68 22.24
C GLY A 120 0.81 17.42 21.46
N GLY A 121 0.84 16.25 22.11
CA GLY A 121 0.50 14.95 21.49
C GLY A 121 1.70 14.05 21.19
N MET A 122 1.63 13.21 20.15
CA MET A 122 2.74 12.33 19.77
C MET A 122 3.78 13.10 18.98
N CYS A 123 5.05 13.02 19.35
CA CYS A 123 6.16 13.64 18.62
C CYS A 123 7.40 12.75 18.64
N LEU A 124 8.35 13.04 17.76
CA LEU A 124 9.68 12.42 17.74
C LEU A 124 10.78 13.46 17.90
N THR A 125 11.82 13.12 18.66
CA THR A 125 13.07 13.91 18.62
C THR A 125 13.74 13.75 17.25
N SER A 126 14.59 14.71 16.85
CA SER A 126 15.33 14.58 15.57
C SER A 126 16.10 13.27 15.51
N THR A 127 16.82 12.95 16.59
CA THR A 127 17.54 11.68 16.73
C THR A 127 16.60 10.48 16.69
N GLY A 128 15.39 10.58 17.24
CA GLY A 128 14.38 9.53 17.17
C GLY A 128 13.92 9.25 15.73
N LYS A 129 13.67 10.29 14.92
CA LYS A 129 13.36 10.14 13.50
C LYS A 129 14.50 9.43 12.76
N ASP A 130 15.74 9.85 12.99
CA ASP A 130 16.92 9.25 12.37
C ASP A 130 17.04 7.76 12.71
N TRP A 131 16.87 7.39 13.99
CA TRP A 131 16.93 5.99 14.42
C TRP A 131 15.83 5.13 13.82
N ILE A 132 14.62 5.64 13.66
CA ILE A 132 13.52 4.91 13.02
C ILE A 132 13.84 4.61 11.56
N VAL A 133 14.36 5.59 10.82
CA VAL A 133 14.77 5.39 9.42
C VAL A 133 15.93 4.38 9.33
N VAL A 134 16.94 4.51 10.19
CA VAL A 134 18.08 3.56 10.24
C VAL A 134 17.60 2.15 10.57
N LEU A 135 16.74 1.98 11.57
CA LEU A 135 16.22 0.67 11.94
C LEU A 135 15.36 0.08 10.81
N GLY A 136 14.52 0.89 10.18
CA GLY A 136 13.73 0.49 9.01
C GLY A 136 14.63 0.01 7.86
N ALA A 137 15.71 0.74 7.57
CA ALA A 137 16.68 0.35 6.55
C ALA A 137 17.39 -0.97 6.89
N VAL A 138 17.79 -1.16 8.15
CA VAL A 138 18.39 -2.43 8.63
C VAL A 138 17.41 -3.59 8.47
N LEU A 139 16.14 -3.41 8.82
CA LEU A 139 15.10 -4.43 8.64
C LEU A 139 14.88 -4.77 7.16
N CYS A 140 14.85 -3.76 6.29
CA CYS A 140 14.78 -3.98 4.84
C CYS A 140 15.98 -4.78 4.33
N LEU A 141 17.20 -4.43 4.73
CA LEU A 141 18.41 -5.15 4.34
C LEU A 141 18.39 -6.60 4.86
N ALA A 142 18.03 -6.80 6.12
CA ALA A 142 17.89 -8.13 6.71
C ALA A 142 16.85 -8.98 5.95
N ALA A 143 15.71 -8.39 5.58
CA ALA A 143 14.67 -9.04 4.79
C ALA A 143 15.17 -9.45 3.38
N LEU A 144 15.95 -8.59 2.71
CA LEU A 144 16.56 -8.89 1.41
C LEU A 144 17.63 -9.96 1.49
N VAL A 145 18.47 -9.96 2.53
CA VAL A 145 19.48 -11.00 2.74
C VAL A 145 18.83 -12.34 3.06
N TRP A 146 17.76 -12.33 3.88
CA TRP A 146 17.02 -13.53 4.24
C TRP A 146 16.33 -14.16 3.03
N ARG A 147 15.73 -13.36 2.16
CA ARG A 147 15.11 -13.84 0.91
C ARG A 147 16.13 -13.90 -0.21
N ARG A 148 16.61 -15.10 -0.55
CA ARG A 148 17.43 -15.30 -1.76
C ARG A 148 16.62 -15.05 -3.03
N LEU A 149 16.60 -13.79 -3.49
CA LEU A 149 15.84 -13.34 -4.66
C LEU A 149 16.56 -13.70 -5.97
N ASN A 150 15.81 -14.25 -6.93
CA ASN A 150 16.32 -14.40 -8.30
C ASN A 150 16.07 -13.10 -9.09
N TRP A 151 17.07 -12.21 -9.10
CA TRP A 151 17.00 -10.88 -9.69
C TRP A 151 16.47 -10.86 -11.14
N ARG A 152 16.83 -11.85 -11.96
CA ARG A 152 16.34 -11.94 -13.35
C ARG A 152 14.83 -12.09 -13.45
N LYS A 153 14.23 -12.89 -12.55
CA LYS A 153 12.77 -13.09 -12.48
C LYS A 153 12.07 -11.90 -11.84
N VAL A 154 12.72 -11.28 -10.86
CA VAL A 154 12.15 -10.17 -10.09
C VAL A 154 12.04 -8.89 -10.93
N LEU A 155 13.06 -8.58 -11.73
CA LEU A 155 13.12 -7.36 -12.54
C LEU A 155 12.43 -7.50 -13.90
N HIS A 156 11.80 -8.65 -14.18
CA HIS A 156 11.09 -8.84 -15.42
C HIS A 156 9.86 -7.91 -15.49
N PRO A 157 9.64 -7.13 -16.56
CA PRO A 157 8.56 -6.13 -16.62
C PRO A 157 7.16 -6.69 -16.34
N VAL A 158 6.89 -7.94 -16.75
CA VAL A 158 5.62 -8.62 -16.47
C VAL A 158 5.41 -8.85 -14.97
N ALA A 159 6.49 -9.04 -14.20
CA ALA A 159 6.45 -9.19 -12.75
C ALA A 159 6.13 -7.88 -12.01
N LEU A 160 6.06 -6.74 -12.71
CA LEU A 160 5.74 -5.42 -12.14
C LEU A 160 4.33 -4.94 -12.49
N ARG A 161 3.61 -5.64 -13.38
CA ARG A 161 2.28 -5.22 -13.85
C ARG A 161 1.25 -5.06 -12.75
N TRP A 162 1.41 -5.71 -11.60
CA TRP A 162 0.48 -5.65 -10.49
C TRP A 162 0.74 -4.47 -9.53
N VAL A 163 1.89 -3.79 -9.65
CA VAL A 163 2.30 -2.66 -8.81
C VAL A 163 1.61 -1.34 -9.23
N TRP A 164 0.94 -1.34 -10.38
CA TRP A 164 0.37 -0.14 -10.98
C TRP A 164 -0.53 0.72 -10.07
N PRO A 165 -1.28 0.21 -9.07
CA PRO A 165 -2.05 1.08 -8.18
C PRO A 165 -1.18 2.06 -7.39
N SER A 166 0.11 1.76 -7.17
CA SER A 166 1.04 2.71 -6.54
C SER A 166 1.18 4.02 -7.32
N PHE A 167 0.91 4.06 -8.63
CA PHE A 167 0.88 5.31 -9.38
C PHE A 167 -0.25 6.25 -8.92
N GLY A 168 -1.36 5.70 -8.42
CA GLY A 168 -2.43 6.51 -7.82
C GLY A 168 -1.96 7.21 -6.54
N VAL A 169 -1.22 6.50 -5.68
CA VAL A 169 -0.59 7.06 -4.47
C VAL A 169 0.38 8.17 -4.87
N MET A 170 1.28 7.90 -5.82
CA MET A 170 2.25 8.90 -6.29
C MET A 170 1.57 10.14 -6.88
N ALA A 171 0.47 9.98 -7.61
CA ALA A 171 -0.26 11.11 -8.19
C ALA A 171 -0.93 11.98 -7.11
N MET A 172 -1.47 11.38 -6.05
CA MET A 172 -2.04 12.12 -4.92
C MET A 172 -0.95 12.86 -4.13
N LEU A 173 0.18 12.20 -3.83
CA LEU A 173 1.31 12.85 -3.15
C LEU A 173 1.93 13.97 -3.99
N ALA A 174 2.05 13.78 -5.31
CA ALA A 174 2.50 14.87 -6.19
C ALA A 174 1.49 16.04 -6.22
N GLY A 175 0.19 15.75 -6.08
CA GLY A 175 -0.84 16.77 -5.91
C GLY A 175 -0.72 17.51 -4.57
N ALA A 176 -0.39 16.79 -3.50
CA ALA A 176 -0.16 17.35 -2.18
C ALA A 176 1.05 18.31 -2.18
N GLU A 177 2.18 17.90 -2.76
CA GLU A 177 3.36 18.77 -2.93
C GLU A 177 3.03 20.03 -3.74
N VAL A 178 2.21 19.92 -4.79
CA VAL A 178 1.76 21.11 -5.55
C VAL A 178 0.89 22.01 -4.67
N ALA A 179 0.06 21.45 -3.80
CA ALA A 179 -0.77 22.20 -2.86
C ALA A 179 0.09 22.91 -1.79
N GLU A 180 1.13 22.25 -1.28
CA GLU A 180 2.14 22.83 -0.36
C GLU A 180 2.77 24.08 -1.00
N HIS A 181 3.22 23.98 -2.25
CA HIS A 181 3.84 25.09 -2.97
C HIS A 181 2.94 26.31 -3.21
N VAL A 182 1.61 26.13 -3.20
CA VAL A 182 0.64 27.24 -3.28
C VAL A 182 0.03 27.60 -1.92
N VAL A 183 0.59 27.06 -0.82
CA VAL A 183 0.20 27.33 0.57
C VAL A 183 -1.25 26.90 0.85
N TRP A 184 -1.68 25.78 0.28
CA TRP A 184 -3.00 25.19 0.52
C TRP A 184 -2.90 24.00 1.49
N MET A 185 -2.54 24.28 2.75
CA MET A 185 -2.27 23.26 3.78
C MET A 185 -3.38 22.21 3.91
N ALA A 186 -4.65 22.64 4.01
CA ALA A 186 -5.76 21.69 4.14
C ALA A 186 -5.95 20.77 2.92
N MET A 187 -5.58 21.24 1.73
CA MET A 187 -5.60 20.45 0.50
C MET A 187 -4.46 19.44 0.48
N GLU A 188 -3.25 19.89 0.81
CA GLU A 188 -2.06 19.04 0.96
C GLU A 188 -2.36 17.87 1.90
N GLU A 189 -2.69 18.19 3.15
CA GLU A 189 -2.96 17.22 4.22
C GLU A 189 -4.09 16.23 3.89
N SER A 190 -5.15 16.72 3.22
CA SER A 190 -6.25 15.86 2.75
C SER A 190 -5.79 14.90 1.64
N LEU A 191 -4.97 15.37 0.70
CA LEU A 191 -4.44 14.56 -0.40
C LEU A 191 -3.44 13.50 0.10
N GLU A 192 -2.62 13.84 1.10
CA GLU A 192 -1.71 12.89 1.73
C GLU A 192 -2.47 11.79 2.47
N LEU A 193 -3.45 12.16 3.30
CA LEU A 193 -4.30 11.17 3.97
C LEU A 193 -5.03 10.27 2.96
N ALA A 194 -5.54 10.82 1.85
CA ALA A 194 -6.11 10.04 0.77
C ALA A 194 -5.09 9.08 0.13
N ALA A 195 -3.87 9.53 -0.13
CA ALA A 195 -2.80 8.69 -0.66
C ALA A 195 -2.51 7.50 0.28
N TYR A 196 -2.48 7.75 1.59
CA TYR A 196 -2.21 6.73 2.61
C TYR A 196 -3.37 5.74 2.78
N LEU A 197 -4.62 6.20 2.75
CA LEU A 197 -5.79 5.33 2.75
C LEU A 197 -5.87 4.46 1.49
N TYR A 198 -5.54 5.03 0.32
CA TYR A 198 -5.46 4.28 -0.92
C TYR A 198 -4.35 3.22 -0.87
N LEU A 199 -3.19 3.57 -0.32
CA LEU A 199 -2.08 2.63 -0.11
C LEU A 199 -2.46 1.52 0.89
N ALA A 200 -3.18 1.84 1.97
CA ALA A 200 -3.69 0.88 2.93
C ALA A 200 -4.67 -0.12 2.29
N ALA A 201 -5.61 0.38 1.49
CA ALA A 201 -6.51 -0.47 0.71
C ALA A 201 -5.73 -1.38 -0.25
N PHE A 202 -4.70 -0.85 -0.91
CA PHE A 202 -3.83 -1.64 -1.78
C PHE A 202 -3.03 -2.69 -1.01
N ALA A 203 -2.50 -2.36 0.16
CA ALA A 203 -1.78 -3.29 1.03
C ALA A 203 -2.69 -4.44 1.48
N LEU A 204 -3.94 -4.15 1.86
CA LEU A 204 -4.94 -5.17 2.23
C LEU A 204 -5.28 -6.09 1.05
N TRP A 205 -5.56 -5.50 -0.11
CA TRP A 205 -5.80 -6.27 -1.34
C TRP A 205 -4.59 -7.14 -1.68
N PHE A 206 -3.38 -6.60 -1.56
CA PHE A 206 -2.14 -7.32 -1.83
C PHE A 206 -1.94 -8.49 -0.86
N LEU A 207 -2.18 -8.27 0.43
CA LEU A 207 -2.10 -9.28 1.48
C LEU A 207 -3.12 -10.41 1.24
N TYR A 208 -4.37 -10.07 0.91
CA TYR A 208 -5.41 -11.06 0.62
C TYR A 208 -4.99 -12.00 -0.53
N HIS A 209 -4.43 -11.42 -1.59
CA HIS A 209 -3.98 -12.17 -2.76
C HIS A 209 -2.56 -12.75 -2.64
N SER A 210 -1.86 -12.56 -1.50
CA SER A 210 -0.55 -13.18 -1.24
C SER A 210 -0.64 -14.68 -0.93
N ARG A 211 -1.84 -15.16 -0.54
CA ARG A 211 -2.08 -16.56 -0.14
C ARG A 211 -2.15 -17.56 -1.29
N GLN A 212 -2.32 -17.10 -2.53
CA GLN A 212 -2.84 -17.93 -3.63
C GLN A 212 -1.77 -18.52 -4.57
N ALA A 213 -0.47 -18.40 -4.28
CA ALA A 213 0.52 -19.14 -5.07
C ALA A 213 0.47 -20.62 -4.66
N PRO A 214 -0.03 -21.55 -5.52
CA PRO A 214 0.06 -22.96 -5.20
C PRO A 214 1.53 -23.29 -5.09
N VAL A 215 1.94 -23.90 -3.98
CA VAL A 215 3.16 -24.70 -3.99
C VAL A 215 2.91 -25.72 -5.08
N ALA A 216 3.52 -25.54 -6.25
CA ALA A 216 3.59 -26.57 -7.25
C ALA A 216 4.23 -27.75 -6.50
N ARG A 217 3.39 -28.70 -6.06
CA ARG A 217 3.87 -30.02 -5.69
C ARG A 217 4.59 -30.48 -6.93
N GLU A 218 5.92 -30.52 -6.87
CA GLU A 218 6.71 -31.18 -7.88
C GLU A 218 6.02 -32.51 -8.13
N ALA A 219 5.53 -32.69 -9.36
CA ALA A 219 5.03 -33.98 -9.77
C ALA A 219 6.17 -34.96 -9.48
N VAL A 220 5.94 -35.88 -8.54
CA VAL A 220 6.92 -36.92 -8.21
C VAL A 220 7.25 -37.61 -9.53
N PRO A 221 8.48 -37.47 -10.05
CA PRO A 221 8.86 -38.13 -11.29
C PRO A 221 8.96 -39.62 -10.94
N GLY A 222 7.90 -40.41 -11.20
CA GLY A 222 7.96 -41.84 -10.89
C GLY A 222 6.68 -42.65 -10.88
N SER A 223 5.46 -42.09 -10.88
CA SER A 223 4.25 -42.92 -10.91
C SER A 223 3.87 -43.36 -12.33
N LEU A 224 4.74 -44.15 -12.96
CA LEU A 224 4.41 -45.00 -14.10
C LEU A 224 3.92 -46.35 -13.57
N THR A 225 2.67 -46.43 -13.12
CA THR A 225 1.97 -47.71 -13.01
C THR A 225 0.94 -47.79 -14.13
N PRO A 226 1.17 -48.59 -15.18
CA PRO A 226 0.14 -48.84 -16.18
C PRO A 226 -1.01 -49.68 -15.56
N PRO A 227 -2.27 -49.45 -15.98
CA PRO A 227 -3.39 -50.27 -15.56
C PRO A 227 -3.25 -51.70 -16.09
N ARG A 228 -3.52 -52.68 -15.23
CA ARG A 228 -3.85 -54.06 -15.63
C ARG A 228 -5.36 -54.16 -15.86
#